data_AF-A0A822A0M2-F1
#
_entry.id   AF-A0A822A0M2-F1
#
_cell.length_a   1.000
_cell.length_b   1.000
_cell.length_c   1.000
_cell.angle_alpha   90.00
_cell.angle_beta   90.00
_cell.angle_gamma   90.00
#
_symmetry.space_group_name_H-M   'P 1'
#
loop_
_entity.id
_entity.type
_entity.pdbx_description
1 polymer ?
#
loop_
_entity_poly.entity_id
_entity_poly.type
_entity_poly.pdbx_seq_one_letter_code
_entity_poly.pdbx_strand_id
1 'polypeptide(L)'
;VNKGLSEDDALASAFAIAFYTGSRSEACSRGASLVARRANYVAVEQRTEAEMKEVSIILYYLVKGLSNIPYHWGYVTRACSLKDNELKLYTPGALVTWLQFSSSKRGKDVAQGGGFENRNTQFKIYSLTGRRIQHFSNYDHEDEVLFLPHSTFLVFKHVTSLHGAQHTIYMRQVELGMSTWSVLWVDDRIFVEDWENKAHMEYAASKALNMNVHFIPKSRTDYAISFLQSPFGQRLKSKDTFRIVTDMNRENEQPVHNAGARLIKQLRQLGFQTQCM
;
A
#
# COMPACT_ATOMS: atom_id res chain seq x y z
N VAL A 1 -14.03 -11.26 -13.70
CA VAL A 1 -14.33 -10.11 -14.57
C VAL A 1 -13.03 -9.62 -15.18
N ASN A 2 -12.86 -9.80 -16.51
CA ASN A 2 -11.64 -9.44 -17.22
C ASN A 2 -11.60 -7.91 -17.36
N LYS A 3 -10.79 -7.21 -16.53
CA LYS A 3 -10.69 -5.73 -16.53
C LYS A 3 -9.89 -5.18 -17.73
N GLY A 4 -10.16 -5.71 -18.93
CA GLY A 4 -9.45 -5.35 -20.16
C GLY A 4 -8.17 -6.15 -20.42
N LEU A 5 -7.90 -7.21 -19.64
CA LEU A 5 -6.85 -8.19 -19.98
C LEU A 5 -7.34 -9.12 -21.09
N SER A 6 -6.43 -9.58 -21.95
CA SER A 6 -6.70 -10.71 -22.85
C SER A 6 -6.91 -11.99 -22.02
N GLU A 7 -7.51 -13.01 -22.63
CA GLU A 7 -7.70 -14.31 -21.96
C GLU A 7 -6.36 -14.95 -21.58
N ASP A 8 -5.39 -14.95 -22.50
CA ASP A 8 -4.03 -15.46 -22.25
C ASP A 8 -3.33 -14.73 -21.10
N ASP A 9 -3.43 -13.39 -21.07
CA ASP A 9 -2.86 -12.59 -19.99
C ASP A 9 -3.53 -12.88 -18.64
N ALA A 10 -4.85 -13.06 -18.63
CA ALA A 10 -5.60 -13.36 -17.44
C ALA A 10 -5.20 -14.74 -16.87
N LEU A 11 -5.06 -15.75 -17.73
CA LEU A 11 -4.59 -17.09 -17.34
C LEU A 11 -3.16 -17.04 -16.83
N ALA A 12 -2.24 -16.41 -17.55
CA ALA A 12 -0.84 -16.28 -17.14
C ALA A 12 -0.71 -15.55 -15.79
N SER A 13 -1.49 -14.49 -15.58
CA SER A 13 -1.54 -13.77 -14.31
C SER A 13 -2.11 -14.61 -13.17
N ALA A 14 -3.19 -15.37 -13.41
CA ALA A 14 -3.75 -16.28 -12.40
C ALA A 14 -2.73 -17.36 -12.01
N PHE A 15 -2.06 -17.97 -12.99
CA PHE A 15 -0.98 -18.92 -12.74
C PHE A 15 0.16 -18.30 -11.94
N ALA A 16 0.60 -17.09 -12.28
CA ALA A 16 1.67 -16.42 -11.54
C ALA A 16 1.32 -16.18 -10.06
N ILE A 17 0.07 -15.85 -9.74
CA ILE A 17 -0.41 -15.71 -8.36
C ILE A 17 -0.44 -17.07 -7.64
N ALA A 18 -0.94 -18.12 -8.31
CA ALA A 18 -0.93 -19.48 -7.74
C ALA A 18 0.51 -20.01 -7.51
N PHE A 19 1.43 -19.75 -8.43
CA PHE A 19 2.85 -20.11 -8.25
C PHE A 19 3.50 -19.35 -7.10
N TYR A 20 3.16 -18.06 -6.94
CA TYR A 20 3.64 -17.24 -5.82
C TYR A 20 3.18 -17.81 -4.48
N THR A 21 1.89 -18.16 -4.34
CA THR A 21 1.34 -18.68 -3.08
C THR A 21 1.76 -20.13 -2.81
N GLY A 22 2.23 -20.86 -3.82
CA GLY A 22 2.78 -22.21 -3.69
C GLY A 22 4.29 -22.23 -3.45
N SER A 23 5.01 -22.99 -4.27
CA SER A 23 6.42 -23.35 -4.06
C SER A 23 7.44 -22.25 -4.41
N ARG A 24 7.02 -21.12 -4.98
CA ARG A 24 7.93 -20.08 -5.50
C ARG A 24 7.84 -18.72 -4.78
N SER A 25 7.15 -18.65 -3.64
CA SER A 25 7.00 -17.41 -2.84
C SER A 25 8.33 -16.73 -2.53
N GLU A 26 9.32 -17.49 -2.06
CA GLU A 26 10.65 -17.00 -1.70
C GLU A 26 11.42 -16.52 -2.93
N ALA A 27 11.40 -17.29 -4.02
CA ALA A 27 12.10 -16.96 -5.26
C ALA A 27 11.56 -15.66 -5.87
N CYS A 28 10.24 -15.48 -5.91
CA CYS A 28 9.60 -14.27 -6.41
C CYS A 28 9.88 -13.06 -5.50
N SER A 29 9.77 -13.24 -4.18
CA SER A 29 10.02 -12.17 -3.21
C SER A 29 11.50 -11.73 -3.23
N ARG A 30 12.44 -12.68 -3.35
CA ARG A 30 13.87 -12.40 -3.51
C ARG A 30 14.13 -11.70 -4.84
N GLY A 31 13.54 -12.19 -5.94
CA GLY A 31 13.61 -11.57 -7.26
C GLY A 31 13.20 -10.09 -7.26
N ALA A 32 12.03 -9.80 -6.69
CA ALA A 32 11.54 -8.43 -6.54
C ALA A 32 12.52 -7.55 -5.74
N SER A 33 13.05 -8.07 -4.63
CA SER A 33 14.06 -7.34 -3.84
C SER A 33 15.33 -7.08 -4.62
N LEU A 34 15.80 -8.01 -5.45
CA LEU A 34 17.03 -7.85 -6.22
C LEU A 34 16.86 -6.77 -7.28
N VAL A 35 15.73 -6.78 -7.99
CA VAL A 35 15.37 -5.74 -8.97
C VAL A 35 15.30 -4.37 -8.29
N ALA A 36 14.61 -4.28 -7.14
CA ALA A 36 14.50 -3.05 -6.35
C ALA A 36 15.86 -2.52 -5.88
N ARG A 37 16.73 -3.40 -5.36
CA ARG A 37 18.08 -3.04 -4.89
C ARG A 37 18.97 -2.57 -6.04
N ARG A 38 18.94 -3.27 -7.19
CA ARG A 38 19.68 -2.88 -8.39
C ARG A 38 19.24 -1.52 -8.93
N ALA A 39 17.93 -1.25 -8.95
CA ALA A 39 17.38 0.05 -9.34
C ALA A 39 17.81 1.19 -8.40
N ASN A 40 18.13 0.86 -7.15
CA ASN A 40 18.67 1.80 -6.15
C ASN A 40 20.21 1.76 -6.06
N TYR A 41 20.90 1.24 -7.08
CA TYR A 41 22.37 1.16 -7.15
C TYR A 41 23.04 0.41 -6.00
N VAL A 42 22.32 -0.49 -5.32
CA VAL A 42 22.88 -1.36 -4.28
C VAL A 42 23.54 -2.57 -4.93
N ALA A 43 24.77 -2.89 -4.52
CA ALA A 43 25.45 -4.10 -4.96
C ALA A 43 24.65 -5.35 -4.56
N VAL A 44 24.36 -6.22 -5.53
CA VAL A 44 23.59 -7.46 -5.35
C VAL A 44 24.35 -8.63 -5.96
N GLU A 45 24.12 -9.84 -5.41
CA GLU A 45 24.70 -11.09 -5.92
C GLU A 45 24.46 -11.26 -7.43
N GLN A 46 25.48 -11.70 -8.14
CA GLN A 46 25.36 -12.02 -9.57
C GLN A 46 24.58 -13.34 -9.73
N ARG A 47 23.49 -13.29 -10.48
CA ARG A 47 22.75 -14.46 -10.97
C ARG A 47 22.95 -14.62 -12.47
N THR A 48 22.72 -15.83 -12.97
CA THR A 48 22.76 -16.07 -14.41
C THR A 48 21.63 -15.30 -15.10
N GLU A 49 21.86 -14.85 -16.34
CA GLU A 49 20.84 -14.11 -17.10
C GLU A 49 19.56 -14.92 -17.32
N ALA A 50 19.68 -16.25 -17.43
CA ALA A 50 18.54 -17.16 -17.59
C ALA A 50 17.63 -17.17 -16.36
N GLU A 51 18.19 -17.27 -15.15
CA GLU A 51 17.42 -17.23 -13.90
C GLU A 51 16.73 -15.87 -13.69
N MET A 52 17.42 -14.78 -14.05
CA MET A 52 16.83 -13.44 -13.99
C MET A 52 15.67 -13.27 -14.97
N LYS A 53 15.77 -13.87 -16.16
CA LYS A 53 14.70 -13.83 -17.17
C LYS A 53 13.45 -14.58 -16.72
N GLU A 54 13.60 -15.79 -16.17
CA GLU A 54 12.48 -16.59 -15.65
C GLU A 54 11.73 -15.86 -14.54
N VAL A 55 12.47 -15.36 -13.55
CA VAL A 55 11.89 -14.60 -12.42
C VAL A 55 11.22 -13.33 -12.91
N SER A 56 11.77 -12.64 -13.91
CA SER A 56 11.17 -11.41 -14.46
C SER A 56 9.82 -11.67 -15.14
N ILE A 57 9.65 -12.81 -15.81
CA ILE A 57 8.38 -13.20 -16.45
C ILE A 57 7.32 -13.44 -15.38
N ILE A 58 7.63 -14.21 -14.34
CA ILE A 58 6.70 -14.48 -13.24
C ILE A 58 6.34 -13.18 -12.52
N LEU A 59 7.33 -12.33 -12.25
CA LEU A 59 7.11 -11.01 -11.64
C LEU A 59 6.21 -10.12 -12.50
N TYR A 60 6.42 -10.09 -13.82
CA TYR A 60 5.59 -9.33 -14.74
C TYR A 60 4.12 -9.74 -14.65
N TYR A 61 3.83 -11.03 -14.80
CA TYR A 61 2.46 -11.53 -14.75
C TYR A 61 1.83 -11.44 -13.36
N LEU A 62 2.63 -11.57 -12.29
CA LEU A 62 2.18 -11.36 -10.92
C LEU A 62 1.75 -9.91 -10.69
N VAL A 63 2.59 -8.94 -11.04
CA VAL A 63 2.25 -7.50 -10.92
C VAL A 63 1.07 -7.13 -11.80
N LYS A 64 1.02 -7.66 -13.03
CA LYS A 64 -0.09 -7.44 -13.97
C LYS A 64 -1.41 -8.00 -13.42
N GLY A 65 -1.38 -9.20 -12.86
CA GLY A 65 -2.54 -9.84 -12.23
C GLY A 65 -3.04 -9.06 -11.03
N LEU A 66 -2.14 -8.74 -10.10
CA LEU A 66 -2.46 -7.97 -8.90
C LEU A 66 -2.99 -6.57 -9.24
N SER A 67 -2.46 -5.91 -10.28
CA SER A 67 -2.96 -4.62 -10.76
C SER A 67 -4.43 -4.66 -11.21
N ASN A 68 -4.93 -5.83 -11.60
CA ASN A 68 -6.30 -6.03 -12.03
C ASN A 68 -7.24 -6.50 -10.89
N ILE A 69 -6.70 -6.88 -9.74
CA ILE A 69 -7.49 -7.21 -8.56
C ILE A 69 -7.89 -5.91 -7.82
N PRO A 70 -9.14 -5.75 -7.36
CA PRO A 70 -9.54 -4.61 -6.54
C PRO A 70 -8.68 -4.42 -5.29
N TYR A 71 -8.62 -3.19 -4.81
CA TYR A 71 -7.85 -2.88 -3.61
C TYR A 71 -8.59 -3.40 -2.39
N HIS A 72 -7.86 -3.90 -1.42
CA HIS A 72 -8.38 -4.16 -0.09
C HIS A 72 -8.09 -2.96 0.81
N TRP A 73 -9.13 -2.20 1.10
CA TRP A 73 -9.08 -1.14 2.11
C TRP A 73 -9.65 -1.69 3.41
N GLY A 74 -8.83 -1.78 4.44
CA GLY A 74 -9.25 -2.39 5.68
C GLY A 74 -8.08 -2.91 6.49
N TYR A 75 -8.41 -3.54 7.61
CA TYR A 75 -7.40 -4.09 8.53
C TYR A 75 -6.89 -5.44 8.04
N VAL A 76 -5.58 -5.60 8.12
CA VAL A 76 -4.90 -6.87 7.90
C VAL A 76 -3.84 -7.10 9.00
N THR A 77 -3.50 -8.35 9.24
CA THR A 77 -2.45 -8.75 10.17
C THR A 77 -1.34 -9.53 9.47
N ARG A 78 -0.11 -9.35 9.95
CA ARG A 78 1.05 -10.15 9.51
C ARG A 78 1.89 -10.50 10.73
N ALA A 79 2.34 -11.74 10.84
CA ALA A 79 3.24 -12.17 11.89
C ALA A 79 4.56 -12.66 11.31
N CYS A 80 5.69 -12.23 11.88
CA CYS A 80 7.01 -12.71 11.51
C CYS A 80 8.01 -12.58 12.66
N SER A 81 9.17 -13.23 12.52
CA SER A 81 10.26 -13.11 13.47
C SER A 81 11.22 -12.02 13.00
N LEU A 82 11.39 -10.97 13.79
CA LEU A 82 12.37 -9.90 13.54
C LEU A 82 13.51 -9.95 14.55
N LYS A 83 14.70 -9.56 14.12
CA LYS A 83 15.87 -9.33 14.99
C LYS A 83 15.78 -7.95 15.64
N ASP A 84 16.51 -7.76 16.74
CA ASP A 84 16.51 -6.49 17.49
C ASP A 84 16.91 -5.28 16.65
N ASN A 85 17.85 -5.44 15.71
CA ASN A 85 18.26 -4.37 14.81
C ASN A 85 17.16 -4.00 13.79
N GLU A 86 16.33 -4.95 13.38
CA GLU A 86 15.19 -4.72 12.48
C GLU A 86 14.04 -4.05 13.24
N LEU A 87 13.78 -4.47 14.49
CA LEU A 87 12.76 -3.87 15.36
C LEU A 87 13.00 -2.37 15.61
N LYS A 88 14.28 -1.96 15.69
CA LYS A 88 14.66 -0.54 15.84
C LYS A 88 14.22 0.35 14.67
N LEU A 89 13.90 -0.22 13.51
CA LEU A 89 13.40 0.54 12.35
C LEU A 89 11.92 0.94 12.51
N TYR A 90 11.18 0.25 13.37
CA TYR A 90 9.74 0.44 13.54
C TYR A 90 9.43 1.34 14.75
N THR A 91 9.85 2.59 14.69
CA THR A 91 9.51 3.60 15.71
C THR A 91 8.29 4.42 15.29
N PRO A 92 7.44 4.87 16.24
CA PRO A 92 6.34 5.77 15.92
C PRO A 92 6.82 7.03 15.16
N GLY A 93 6.16 7.35 14.05
CA GLY A 93 6.54 8.42 13.13
C GLY A 93 7.42 7.96 11.96
N ALA A 94 8.01 6.76 12.02
CA ALA A 94 8.83 6.24 10.93
C ALA A 94 8.00 5.87 9.70
N LEU A 95 8.54 6.16 8.51
CA LEU A 95 8.09 5.61 7.25
C LEU A 95 8.95 4.39 6.92
N VAL A 96 8.31 3.23 6.79
CA VAL A 96 8.97 1.95 6.47
C VAL A 96 8.48 1.47 5.12
N THR A 97 9.40 1.19 4.21
CA THR A 97 9.09 0.64 2.88
C THR A 97 9.49 -0.82 2.82
N TRP A 98 8.54 -1.68 2.47
CA TRP A 98 8.80 -3.10 2.23
C TRP A 98 9.18 -3.31 0.77
N LEU A 99 10.42 -3.73 0.52
CA LEU A 99 10.97 -3.91 -0.83
C LEU A 99 10.51 -5.22 -1.50
N GLN A 100 9.81 -6.08 -0.77
CA GLN A 100 9.35 -7.38 -1.24
C GLN A 100 7.84 -7.45 -1.23
N PHE A 101 7.29 -8.39 -2.00
CA PHE A 101 5.92 -8.82 -1.80
C PHE A 101 5.75 -9.24 -0.35
N SER A 102 4.66 -8.80 0.25
CA SER A 102 4.39 -9.06 1.66
C SER A 102 2.98 -9.55 1.83
N SER A 103 2.86 -10.80 2.27
CA SER A 103 1.60 -11.46 2.56
C SER A 103 1.02 -11.02 3.92
N SER A 104 -0.30 -10.97 4.03
CA SER A 104 -1.00 -10.68 5.28
C SER A 104 -2.35 -11.38 5.27
N LYS A 105 -2.96 -11.54 6.44
CA LYS A 105 -4.30 -12.09 6.59
C LYS A 105 -5.30 -10.96 6.76
N ARG A 106 -6.45 -11.03 6.09
CA ARG A 106 -7.55 -10.07 6.30
C ARG A 106 -8.09 -10.15 7.73
N GLY A 107 -8.38 -8.99 8.30
CA GLY A 107 -8.99 -8.85 9.63
C GLY A 107 -8.05 -8.24 10.66
N LYS A 108 -8.59 -8.01 11.86
CA LYS A 108 -7.85 -7.46 13.02
C LYS A 108 -7.17 -8.54 13.85
N ASP A 109 -7.65 -9.78 13.71
CA ASP A 109 -7.15 -10.92 14.44
C ASP A 109 -5.90 -11.47 13.76
N VAL A 110 -4.95 -11.91 14.57
CA VAL A 110 -3.77 -12.60 14.07
C VAL A 110 -4.21 -13.98 13.59
N ALA A 111 -3.63 -14.44 12.48
CA ALA A 111 -3.85 -15.79 12.00
C ALA A 111 -3.60 -16.80 13.13
N GLN A 112 -4.64 -17.55 13.51
CA GLN A 112 -4.52 -18.62 14.48
C GLN A 112 -3.93 -19.87 13.78
N GLY A 113 -3.01 -20.56 14.45
CA GLY A 113 -2.30 -21.73 13.91
C GLY A 113 -1.07 -21.43 13.04
N GLY A 114 -0.41 -22.48 12.53
CA GLY A 114 0.67 -22.38 11.54
C GLY A 114 2.01 -21.78 12.03
N GLY A 115 2.21 -21.62 13.35
CA GLY A 115 3.42 -21.01 13.91
C GLY A 115 3.49 -19.48 13.77
N PHE A 116 2.38 -18.82 13.40
CA PHE A 116 2.27 -17.36 13.34
C PHE A 116 2.07 -16.73 14.72
N GLU A 117 1.37 -17.40 15.63
CA GLU A 117 1.18 -16.96 17.02
C GLU A 117 2.49 -16.88 17.80
N ASN A 118 3.42 -17.80 17.52
CA ASN A 118 4.72 -17.92 18.20
C ASN A 118 5.78 -16.96 17.65
N ARG A 119 5.43 -16.10 16.69
CA ARG A 119 6.35 -15.11 16.14
C ARG A 119 6.49 -13.94 17.11
N ASN A 120 7.72 -13.43 17.24
CA ASN A 120 7.99 -12.33 18.17
C ASN A 120 7.39 -10.99 17.71
N THR A 121 6.95 -10.87 16.45
CA THR A 121 6.40 -9.61 15.92
C THR A 121 5.07 -9.84 15.23
N GLN A 122 4.10 -9.00 15.59
CA GLN A 122 2.78 -8.90 14.99
C GLN A 122 2.56 -7.49 14.44
N PHE A 123 2.22 -7.41 13.17
CA PHE A 123 1.85 -6.19 12.49
C PHE A 123 0.34 -6.08 12.40
N LYS A 124 -0.20 -4.94 12.82
CA LYS A 124 -1.59 -4.55 12.61
C LYS A 124 -1.61 -3.39 11.63
N ILE A 125 -2.10 -3.67 10.42
CA ILE A 125 -1.93 -2.78 9.27
C ILE A 125 -3.30 -2.34 8.78
N TYR A 126 -3.48 -1.03 8.56
CA TYR A 126 -4.56 -0.56 7.71
C TYR A 126 -4.05 -0.48 6.27
N SER A 127 -4.57 -1.37 5.42
CA SER A 127 -4.25 -1.48 3.99
C SER A 127 -5.01 -0.44 3.16
N LEU A 128 -4.37 0.06 2.10
CA LEU A 128 -5.00 0.89 1.07
C LEU A 128 -4.92 0.23 -0.31
N THR A 129 -3.81 -0.45 -0.59
CA THR A 129 -3.52 -1.05 -1.90
C THR A 129 -3.12 -2.52 -1.79
N GLY A 130 -3.32 -3.18 -0.65
CA GLY A 130 -3.26 -4.64 -0.59
C GLY A 130 -4.26 -5.28 -1.57
N ARG A 131 -3.99 -6.49 -2.07
CA ARG A 131 -4.89 -7.22 -2.97
C ARG A 131 -5.36 -8.49 -2.30
N ARG A 132 -6.67 -8.66 -2.16
CA ARG A 132 -7.24 -9.91 -1.65
C ARG A 132 -7.10 -10.98 -2.74
N ILE A 133 -6.28 -11.99 -2.49
CA ILE A 133 -5.95 -13.03 -3.48
C ILE A 133 -6.50 -14.40 -3.11
N GLN A 134 -7.42 -14.47 -2.14
CA GLN A 134 -8.01 -15.72 -1.67
C GLN A 134 -8.44 -16.65 -2.82
N HIS A 135 -9.17 -16.15 -3.81
CA HIS A 135 -9.66 -16.94 -4.95
C HIS A 135 -8.58 -17.38 -5.96
N PHE A 136 -7.34 -16.96 -5.76
CA PHE A 136 -6.19 -17.27 -6.61
C PHE A 136 -5.07 -17.98 -5.84
N SER A 137 -5.23 -18.14 -4.52
CA SER A 137 -4.25 -18.78 -3.66
C SER A 137 -4.46 -20.28 -3.63
N ASN A 138 -3.39 -21.05 -3.40
CA ASN A 138 -3.50 -22.49 -3.12
C ASN A 138 -4.09 -22.77 -1.73
N TYR A 139 -4.25 -21.75 -0.88
CA TYR A 139 -4.71 -21.87 0.51
C TYR A 139 -5.93 -20.98 0.78
N ASP A 140 -7.11 -21.46 0.41
CA ASP A 140 -8.37 -20.71 0.53
C ASP A 140 -8.68 -20.18 1.94
N HIS A 141 -8.19 -20.85 3.00
CA HIS A 141 -8.48 -20.49 4.39
C HIS A 141 -7.62 -19.35 4.96
N GLU A 142 -6.58 -18.91 4.23
CA GLU A 142 -5.69 -17.85 4.71
C GLU A 142 -6.30 -16.45 4.58
N ASP A 143 -7.33 -16.28 3.73
CA ASP A 143 -7.96 -14.99 3.40
C ASP A 143 -6.90 -13.91 3.13
N GLU A 144 -5.96 -14.28 2.27
CA GLU A 144 -4.71 -13.56 2.06
C GLU A 144 -4.92 -12.23 1.36
N VAL A 145 -4.26 -11.20 1.89
CA VAL A 145 -4.09 -9.88 1.28
C VAL A 145 -2.61 -9.67 0.99
N LEU A 146 -2.27 -9.54 -0.29
CA LEU A 146 -0.89 -9.40 -0.76
C LEU A 146 -0.56 -7.93 -1.06
N PHE A 147 0.52 -7.43 -0.48
CA PHE A 147 1.09 -6.13 -0.81
C PHE A 147 2.13 -6.25 -1.91
N LEU A 148 2.11 -5.30 -2.85
CA LEU A 148 3.16 -5.15 -3.87
C LEU A 148 4.48 -4.69 -3.23
N PRO A 149 5.63 -4.99 -3.87
CA PRO A 149 6.91 -4.38 -3.53
C PRO A 149 6.81 -2.85 -3.50
N HIS A 150 7.62 -2.22 -2.65
CA HIS A 150 7.64 -0.79 -2.39
C HIS A 150 6.40 -0.22 -1.68
N SER A 151 5.54 -1.09 -1.15
CA SER A 151 4.49 -0.65 -0.23
C SER A 151 5.11 0.06 0.97
N THR A 152 4.65 1.28 1.25
CA THR A 152 5.20 2.13 2.31
C THR A 152 4.17 2.31 3.41
N PHE A 153 4.64 2.25 4.65
CA PHE A 153 3.81 2.25 5.84
C PHE A 153 4.30 3.31 6.83
N LEU A 154 3.37 4.08 7.38
CA LEU A 154 3.61 4.94 8.54
C LEU A 154 3.38 4.13 9.82
N VAL A 155 4.42 4.00 10.64
CA VAL A 155 4.31 3.43 11.97
C VAL A 155 3.74 4.48 12.91
N PHE A 156 2.63 4.17 13.59
CA PHE A 156 2.02 5.12 14.54
C PHE A 156 2.00 4.62 15.97
N LYS A 157 2.21 3.32 16.21
CA LYS A 157 2.34 2.76 17.56
C LYS A 157 3.19 1.49 17.56
N HIS A 158 4.03 1.32 18.56
CA HIS A 158 4.80 0.10 18.82
C HIS A 158 4.61 -0.25 20.29
N VAL A 159 4.07 -1.44 20.57
CA VAL A 159 3.83 -1.95 21.92
C VAL A 159 4.62 -3.22 22.12
N THR A 160 5.28 -3.34 23.26
CA THR A 160 5.90 -4.58 23.71
C THR A 160 5.03 -5.24 24.77
N SER A 161 5.00 -6.57 24.76
CA SER A 161 4.24 -7.41 25.68
C SER A 161 5.06 -8.64 26.07
N LEU A 162 4.58 -9.44 27.02
CA LEU A 162 5.25 -10.64 27.52
C LEU A 162 6.73 -10.38 27.90
N HIS A 163 6.95 -9.41 28.80
CA HIS A 163 8.30 -9.00 29.25
C HIS A 163 9.24 -8.54 28.12
N GLY A 164 8.69 -8.01 27.01
CA GLY A 164 9.48 -7.53 25.89
C GLY A 164 9.74 -8.56 24.81
N ALA A 165 9.25 -9.80 24.95
CA ALA A 165 9.45 -10.85 23.97
C ALA A 165 8.53 -10.72 22.74
N GLN A 166 7.38 -10.06 22.88
CA GLN A 166 6.40 -9.95 21.80
C GLN A 166 6.08 -8.49 21.46
N HIS A 167 6.29 -8.14 20.20
CA HIS A 167 6.13 -6.81 19.63
C HIS A 167 4.83 -6.73 18.82
N THR A 168 4.00 -5.75 19.11
CA THR A 168 2.85 -5.39 18.28
C THR A 168 3.10 -4.02 17.65
N ILE A 169 3.21 -3.98 16.33
CA ILE A 169 3.50 -2.77 15.54
C ILE A 169 2.25 -2.40 14.77
N TYR A 170 1.74 -1.19 15.02
CA TYR A 170 0.60 -0.64 14.34
C TYR A 170 1.05 0.32 13.26
N MET A 171 0.59 0.08 12.04
CA MET A 171 0.95 0.90 10.90
C MET A 171 -0.19 1.07 9.93
N ARG A 172 -0.10 2.12 9.12
CA ARG A 172 -1.04 2.41 8.05
C ARG A 172 -0.27 2.54 6.75
N GLN A 173 -0.72 1.88 5.70
CA GLN A 173 -0.15 2.08 4.39
C GLN A 173 -0.35 3.53 3.95
N VAL A 174 0.65 4.13 3.33
CA VAL A 174 0.59 5.51 2.85
C VAL A 174 1.04 5.59 1.40
N GLU A 175 0.33 6.40 0.62
CA GLU A 175 0.74 6.79 -0.72
C GLU A 175 1.48 8.13 -0.65
N LEU A 176 2.64 8.20 -1.32
CA LEU A 176 3.55 9.35 -1.26
C LEU A 176 3.49 10.22 -2.51
N GLY A 177 2.57 9.95 -3.44
CA GLY A 177 2.42 10.72 -4.68
C GLY A 177 3.61 10.59 -5.62
N MET A 178 4.20 9.40 -5.69
CA MET A 178 5.36 9.11 -6.56
C MET A 178 4.94 8.67 -7.97
N SER A 179 3.64 8.70 -8.28
CA SER A 179 3.09 8.34 -9.60
C SER A 179 3.00 9.55 -10.52
N THR A 180 2.83 9.29 -11.82
CA THR A 180 2.62 10.34 -12.84
C THR A 180 1.38 11.18 -12.51
N TRP A 181 0.29 10.53 -12.11
CA TRP A 181 -0.96 11.18 -11.75
C TRP A 181 -1.27 10.91 -10.28
N SER A 182 -1.41 11.98 -9.51
CA SER A 182 -1.63 11.90 -8.07
C SER A 182 -2.86 12.71 -7.67
N VAL A 183 -3.70 12.13 -6.82
CA VAL A 183 -4.89 12.79 -6.29
C VAL A 183 -4.83 12.79 -4.78
N LEU A 184 -4.68 13.96 -4.16
CA LEU A 184 -4.87 14.12 -2.72
C LEU A 184 -6.37 14.18 -2.44
N TRP A 185 -6.90 13.18 -1.74
CA TRP A 185 -8.31 13.14 -1.36
C TRP A 185 -8.45 13.36 0.13
N VAL A 186 -9.21 14.38 0.52
CA VAL A 186 -9.41 14.77 1.92
C VAL A 186 -10.88 14.62 2.32
N ASP A 187 -11.19 13.61 3.12
CA ASP A 187 -12.55 13.26 3.54
C ASP A 187 -12.52 12.53 4.88
N ASP A 188 -13.40 12.88 5.82
CA ASP A 188 -13.40 12.34 7.18
C ASP A 188 -13.79 10.86 7.26
N ARG A 189 -14.50 10.35 6.26
CA ARG A 189 -14.91 8.95 6.12
C ARG A 189 -13.98 8.13 5.23
N ILE A 190 -12.85 8.68 4.75
CA ILE A 190 -11.96 8.02 3.78
C ILE A 190 -11.35 6.68 4.23
N PHE A 191 -11.37 6.39 5.54
CA PHE A 191 -10.90 5.12 6.11
C PHE A 191 -12.04 4.26 6.66
N VAL A 192 -13.29 4.56 6.32
CA VAL A 192 -14.45 3.70 6.59
C VAL A 192 -14.53 2.68 5.45
N GLU A 193 -14.65 1.40 5.80
CA GLU A 193 -14.58 0.27 4.85
C GLU A 193 -15.66 0.33 3.77
N ASP A 194 -16.87 0.73 4.17
CA ASP A 194 -18.09 0.82 3.35
C ASP A 194 -18.37 2.26 2.85
N TRP A 195 -17.36 3.11 2.81
CA TRP A 195 -17.52 4.48 2.33
C TRP A 195 -17.82 4.52 0.83
N GLU A 196 -18.93 5.16 0.45
CA GLU A 196 -19.49 5.16 -0.90
C GLU A 196 -18.51 5.60 -2.00
N ASN A 197 -17.68 6.60 -1.72
CA ASN A 197 -16.77 7.18 -2.72
C ASN A 197 -15.52 6.31 -2.98
N LYS A 198 -15.28 5.28 -2.16
CA LYS A 198 -14.20 4.31 -2.40
C LYS A 198 -14.36 3.63 -3.76
N ALA A 199 -15.59 3.32 -4.15
CA ALA A 199 -15.88 2.74 -5.46
C ALA A 199 -15.46 3.68 -6.61
N HIS A 200 -15.60 5.00 -6.44
CA HIS A 200 -15.15 5.98 -7.43
C HIS A 200 -13.61 6.02 -7.54
N MET A 201 -12.90 5.94 -6.41
CA MET A 201 -11.44 5.87 -6.40
C MET A 201 -10.93 4.59 -7.09
N GLU A 202 -11.54 3.45 -6.79
CA GLU A 202 -11.18 2.18 -7.43
C GLU A 202 -11.54 2.15 -8.91
N TYR A 203 -12.69 2.73 -9.29
CA TYR A 203 -13.09 2.87 -10.68
C TYR A 203 -12.09 3.75 -11.44
N ALA A 204 -11.71 4.90 -10.89
CA ALA A 204 -10.72 5.79 -11.48
C ALA A 204 -9.35 5.11 -11.59
N ALA A 205 -8.88 4.42 -10.54
CA ALA A 205 -7.62 3.67 -10.57
C ALA A 205 -7.64 2.54 -11.62
N SER A 206 -8.77 1.86 -11.80
CA SER A 206 -8.89 0.73 -12.74
C SER A 206 -9.17 1.14 -14.19
N LYS A 207 -9.89 2.22 -14.45
CA LYS A 207 -10.10 2.73 -15.82
C LYS A 207 -8.90 3.52 -16.32
N ALA A 208 -8.16 4.14 -15.41
CA ALA A 208 -6.96 4.88 -15.71
C ALA A 208 -5.69 4.02 -15.49
N LEU A 209 -5.75 2.70 -15.69
CA LEU A 209 -4.58 1.79 -15.60
C LEU A 209 -3.41 2.30 -16.45
N ASN A 210 -3.69 2.86 -17.63
CA ASN A 210 -2.68 3.46 -18.50
C ASN A 210 -2.12 4.80 -17.97
N MET A 211 -2.88 5.50 -17.12
CA MET A 211 -2.46 6.78 -16.53
C MET A 211 -1.75 6.59 -15.19
N ASN A 212 -1.89 5.44 -14.53
CA ASN A 212 -1.26 5.16 -13.24
C ASN A 212 -1.62 6.22 -12.17
N VAL A 213 -2.93 6.37 -11.90
CA VAL A 213 -3.46 7.32 -10.91
C VAL A 213 -3.31 6.75 -9.50
N HIS A 214 -2.61 7.45 -8.62
CA HIS A 214 -2.52 7.11 -7.19
C HIS A 214 -3.30 8.11 -6.35
N PHE A 215 -3.99 7.57 -5.34
CA PHE A 215 -4.73 8.39 -4.39
C PHE A 215 -3.97 8.51 -3.08
N ILE A 216 -3.90 9.72 -2.55
CA ILE A 216 -3.25 10.04 -1.28
C ILE A 216 -4.37 10.38 -0.29
N PRO A 217 -4.93 9.39 0.43
CA PRO A 217 -6.06 9.64 1.31
C PRO A 217 -5.63 10.35 2.60
N LYS A 218 -6.41 11.35 3.01
CA LYS A 218 -6.27 12.06 4.29
C LYS A 218 -7.64 12.24 4.93
N SER A 219 -7.73 11.94 6.22
CA SER A 219 -8.99 12.04 6.94
C SER A 219 -9.32 13.45 7.45
N ARG A 220 -8.35 14.38 7.38
CA ARG A 220 -8.42 15.69 8.03
C ARG A 220 -7.56 16.73 7.31
N THR A 221 -7.90 18.01 7.49
CA THR A 221 -7.19 19.17 6.93
C THR A 221 -5.75 19.22 7.39
N ASP A 222 -5.51 19.08 8.69
CA ASP A 222 -4.17 19.11 9.28
C ASP A 222 -3.24 18.06 8.66
N TYR A 223 -3.72 16.82 8.50
CA TYR A 223 -2.96 15.74 7.88
C TYR A 223 -2.67 16.00 6.39
N ALA A 224 -3.61 16.61 5.68
CA ALA A 224 -3.40 17.04 4.30
C ALA A 224 -2.33 18.14 4.23
N ILE A 225 -2.40 19.15 5.10
CA ILE A 225 -1.40 20.23 5.17
C ILE A 225 -0.02 19.69 5.53
N SER A 226 0.10 18.80 6.52
CA SER A 226 1.38 18.18 6.86
C SER A 226 1.98 17.41 5.68
N PHE A 227 1.15 16.69 4.91
CA PHE A 227 1.62 16.05 3.68
C PHE A 227 2.10 17.07 2.64
N LEU A 228 1.33 18.12 2.40
CA LEU A 228 1.64 19.16 1.42
C LEU A 228 2.92 19.93 1.78
N GLN A 229 3.18 20.14 3.08
CA GLN A 229 4.42 20.75 3.59
C GLN A 229 5.63 19.81 3.53
N SER A 230 5.41 18.50 3.51
CA SER A 230 6.49 17.51 3.43
C SER A 230 7.25 17.58 2.09
N PRO A 231 8.47 17.00 2.01
CA PRO A 231 9.19 16.90 0.75
C PRO A 231 8.40 16.20 -0.36
N PHE A 232 7.50 15.26 -0.02
CA PHE A 232 6.66 14.58 -0.99
C PHE A 232 5.61 15.53 -1.59
N GLY A 233 4.90 16.27 -0.73
CA GLY A 233 3.89 17.23 -1.16
C GLY A 233 4.48 18.39 -1.97
N GLN A 234 5.62 18.93 -1.55
CA GLN A 234 6.28 20.03 -2.27
C GLN A 234 6.70 19.65 -3.69
N ARG A 235 7.04 18.38 -3.95
CA ARG A 235 7.35 17.90 -5.31
C ARG A 235 6.14 17.92 -6.26
N LEU A 236 4.93 17.93 -5.71
CA LEU A 236 3.68 17.93 -6.48
C LEU A 236 3.14 19.34 -6.77
N LYS A 237 3.70 20.37 -6.11
CA LYS A 237 3.16 21.75 -6.08
C LYS A 237 2.89 22.39 -7.44
N SER A 238 3.72 22.08 -8.43
CA SER A 238 3.62 22.64 -9.79
C SER A 238 3.29 21.57 -10.85
N LYS A 239 2.78 20.42 -10.43
CA LYS A 239 2.42 19.33 -11.35
C LYS A 239 1.01 19.55 -11.87
N ASP A 240 0.89 19.66 -13.19
CA ASP A 240 -0.37 19.68 -13.93
C ASP A 240 -1.15 18.36 -13.82
N THR A 241 -0.50 17.29 -13.37
CA THR A 241 -1.09 15.97 -13.09
C THR A 241 -1.45 15.74 -11.61
N PHE A 242 -1.24 16.75 -10.74
CA PHE A 242 -1.65 16.68 -9.34
C PHE A 242 -3.02 17.35 -9.15
N ARG A 243 -3.94 16.65 -8.49
CA ARG A 243 -5.29 17.17 -8.17
C ARG A 243 -5.57 17.01 -6.68
N ILE A 244 -6.42 17.90 -6.18
CA ILE A 244 -6.88 17.88 -4.80
C ILE A 244 -8.40 17.83 -4.82
N VAL A 245 -8.95 16.82 -4.14
CA VAL A 245 -10.38 16.62 -3.92
C VAL A 245 -10.61 16.73 -2.42
N THR A 246 -11.58 17.53 -2.00
CA THR A 246 -11.88 17.71 -0.57
C THR A 246 -13.37 17.81 -0.32
N ASP A 247 -13.83 17.15 0.74
CA ASP A 247 -15.15 17.48 1.29
C ASP A 247 -15.11 18.86 1.95
N MET A 248 -16.17 19.64 1.69
CA MET A 248 -16.37 20.97 2.26
C MET A 248 -16.75 20.88 3.73
N ASN A 249 -17.49 19.84 4.11
CA ASN A 249 -17.95 19.60 5.47
C ASN A 249 -17.26 18.36 6.04
N ARG A 250 -16.70 18.43 7.24
CA ARG A 250 -16.07 17.27 7.91
C ARG A 250 -16.41 17.27 9.39
N GLU A 251 -17.12 16.25 9.85
CA GLU A 251 -17.66 16.15 11.22
C GLU A 251 -16.54 16.01 12.26
N ASN A 252 -15.41 15.42 11.86
CA ASN A 252 -14.24 15.25 12.70
C ASN A 252 -13.37 16.52 12.85
N GLU A 253 -13.83 17.66 12.34
CA GLU A 253 -13.11 18.93 12.37
C GLU A 253 -13.92 20.09 12.97
N GLN A 254 -13.20 21.11 13.44
CA GLN A 254 -13.79 22.32 14.00
C GLN A 254 -13.20 23.56 13.31
N PRO A 255 -14.02 24.42 12.65
CA PRO A 255 -15.45 24.23 12.39
C PRO A 255 -15.71 23.13 11.35
N VAL A 256 -16.86 22.48 11.47
CA VAL A 256 -17.32 21.39 10.57
C VAL A 256 -17.59 21.90 9.15
N HIS A 257 -18.34 23.01 9.02
CA HIS A 257 -18.97 23.47 7.77
C HIS A 257 -18.05 24.23 6.80
N ASN A 258 -16.76 24.32 7.10
CA ASN A 258 -15.81 25.06 6.26
C ASN A 258 -14.44 24.37 6.13
N ALA A 259 -14.37 23.08 6.44
CA ALA A 259 -13.12 22.33 6.42
C ALA A 259 -12.44 22.41 5.04
N GLY A 260 -13.19 22.20 3.95
CA GLY A 260 -12.66 22.30 2.58
C GLY A 260 -12.18 23.71 2.24
N ALA A 261 -12.94 24.74 2.60
CA ALA A 261 -12.53 26.14 2.42
C ALA A 261 -11.25 26.49 3.20
N ARG A 262 -11.09 25.96 4.42
CA ARG A 262 -9.85 26.13 5.21
C ARG A 262 -8.66 25.47 4.51
N LEU A 263 -8.83 24.27 3.97
CA LEU A 263 -7.81 23.58 3.19
C LEU A 263 -7.42 24.41 1.94
N ILE A 264 -8.38 24.90 1.17
CA ILE A 264 -8.13 25.72 -0.04
C ILE A 264 -7.36 27.00 0.31
N LYS A 265 -7.73 27.68 1.41
CA LYS A 265 -7.01 28.87 1.88
C LYS A 265 -5.54 28.56 2.17
N GLN A 266 -5.28 27.46 2.88
CA GLN A 266 -3.92 27.01 3.22
C GLN A 266 -3.12 26.59 1.99
N LEU A 267 -3.76 25.93 1.01
CA LEU A 267 -3.11 25.56 -0.26
C LEU A 267 -2.56 26.77 -1.00
N ARG A 268 -3.34 27.85 -1.08
CA ARG A 268 -2.91 29.12 -1.69
C ARG A 268 -1.73 29.74 -0.94
N GLN A 269 -1.75 29.70 0.40
CA GLN A 269 -0.64 30.19 1.23
C GLN A 269 0.64 29.36 1.03
N LEU A 270 0.50 28.06 0.84
CA LEU A 270 1.60 27.16 0.48
C LEU A 270 2.04 27.30 -0.98
N GLY A 271 1.35 28.11 -1.80
CA GLY A 271 1.66 28.39 -3.20
C GLY A 271 1.26 27.27 -4.17
N PHE A 272 0.36 26.36 -3.80
CA PHE A 272 -0.18 25.38 -4.74
C PHE A 272 -1.14 26.08 -5.71
N GLN A 273 -0.89 25.93 -7.01
CA GLN A 273 -1.72 26.50 -8.09
C GLN A 273 -2.73 25.50 -8.64
N THR A 274 -2.86 24.32 -8.01
CA THR A 274 -3.70 23.22 -8.48
C THR A 274 -5.18 23.57 -8.48
N GLN A 275 -5.88 23.16 -9.55
CA GLN A 275 -7.34 23.16 -9.59
C GLN A 275 -7.86 22.24 -8.48
N CYS A 276 -8.56 22.82 -7.51
CA CYS A 276 -9.31 22.08 -6.51
C CYS A 276 -10.68 21.76 -7.11
N MET A 277 -11.07 20.50 -7.08
CA MET A 277 -12.41 20.05 -7.47
C MET A 277 -13.22 19.68 -6.24
#